data_AF-A0A2A3VGV6-F1
#
_entry.id   AF-A0A2A3VGV6-F1
#
_cell.length_a   1.000
_cell.length_b   1.000
_cell.length_c   1.000
_cell.angle_alpha   90.00
_cell.angle_beta   90.00
_cell.angle_gamma   90.00
#
_symmetry.space_group_name_H-M   'P 1'
#
loop_
_entity.id
_entity.type
_entity.pdbx_description
1 polymer ?
#
loop_
_entity_poly.entity_id
_entity_poly.type
_entity_poly.pdbx_seq_one_letter_code
_entity_poly.pdbx_strand_id
1 'polypeptide(L)'
;MGNGNRGRWVRALCALLACCVLAACSGSALYSAMDERQANEVMGALLGSGIQAKKKPSATKVGWDVVVADSDIPQAMAVLSARGLPREQFQTLGDIFRKEGFASSATDERGRYIHGLQQEITHTLTMLPGVANARVHIALPERDPLGGSTGKTSAAVWIFEQPGASVRDREADIKIVVKDGVEGLTDINQVSVKFVAMPAPPEAGQSGGTSMALSSMSPLAIGIAALIVVGIALLLAFGSRFRRRAAPAVEAPAPKRWQG
;
A
#
# COMPACT_ATOMS: atom_id res chain seq x y z
N MET A 1 26.43 -5.45 53.52
CA MET A 1 25.35 -4.73 52.80
C MET A 1 25.89 -4.28 51.45
N GLY A 2 25.29 -4.63 50.30
CA GLY A 2 25.80 -4.14 49.00
C GLY A 2 25.28 -4.76 47.69
N ASN A 3 24.45 -5.81 47.69
CA ASN A 3 23.97 -6.42 46.43
C ASN A 3 22.56 -6.00 45.98
N GLY A 4 21.82 -5.24 46.80
CA GLY A 4 20.45 -4.82 46.48
C GLY A 4 20.33 -3.75 45.39
N ASN A 5 21.38 -2.96 45.14
CA ASN A 5 21.30 -1.85 44.18
C ASN A 5 21.51 -2.30 42.73
N ARG A 6 22.43 -3.23 42.43
CA ARG A 6 22.75 -3.61 41.02
C ARG A 6 21.53 -4.14 40.24
N GLY A 7 20.67 -4.93 40.87
CA GLY A 7 19.43 -5.41 40.23
C GLY A 7 18.40 -4.31 39.95
N ARG A 8 18.39 -3.24 40.74
CA ARG A 8 17.51 -2.08 40.54
C ARG A 8 17.95 -1.24 39.34
N TRP A 9 19.27 -1.05 39.16
CA TRP A 9 19.81 -0.32 38.02
C TRP A 9 19.60 -1.04 36.68
N VAL A 10 19.75 -2.38 36.64
CA VAL A 10 19.46 -3.15 35.43
C VAL A 10 17.97 -3.12 35.07
N ARG A 11 17.08 -3.25 36.07
CA ARG A 11 15.63 -3.11 35.86
C ARG A 11 15.26 -1.70 35.38
N ALA A 12 15.87 -0.67 35.95
CA ALA A 12 15.66 0.71 35.52
C ALA A 12 16.16 0.97 34.09
N LEU A 13 17.31 0.40 33.71
CA LEU A 13 17.85 0.52 32.36
C LEU A 13 16.99 -0.22 31.33
N CYS A 14 16.54 -1.45 31.63
CA CYS A 14 15.60 -2.17 30.78
C CYS A 14 14.26 -1.45 30.65
N ALA A 15 13.76 -0.84 31.73
CA ALA A 15 12.54 -0.04 31.70
C ALA A 15 12.72 1.23 30.84
N LEU A 16 13.85 1.93 30.98
CA LEU A 16 14.17 3.11 30.16
C LEU A 16 14.29 2.75 28.68
N LEU A 17 14.97 1.65 28.36
CA LEU A 17 15.15 1.18 26.99
C LEU A 17 13.83 0.71 26.37
N ALA A 18 12.97 0.05 27.15
CA ALA A 18 11.59 -0.24 26.75
C ALA A 18 10.81 1.05 26.47
N CYS A 19 10.88 2.05 27.35
CA CYS A 19 10.23 3.36 27.12
C CYS A 19 10.74 4.05 25.84
N CYS A 20 12.03 3.98 25.53
CA CYS A 20 12.58 4.54 24.29
C CYS A 20 12.10 3.81 23.03
N VAL A 21 11.97 2.48 23.08
CA VAL A 21 11.39 1.70 21.97
C VAL A 21 9.91 2.03 21.76
N LEU A 22 9.16 2.29 22.84
CA LEU A 22 7.76 2.73 22.74
C LEU A 22 7.64 4.17 22.19
N ALA A 23 8.59 5.06 22.49
CA ALA A 23 8.57 6.44 22.02
C ALA A 23 8.90 6.60 20.52
N ALA A 24 9.52 5.60 19.89
CA ALA A 24 9.88 5.63 18.46
C ALA A 24 8.70 5.41 17.49
N CYS A 25 7.47 5.21 17.99
CA CYS A 25 6.28 4.97 17.16
C CYS A 25 5.45 6.25 16.89
N SER A 26 6.08 7.43 16.92
CA SER A 26 5.45 8.70 16.53
C SER A 26 5.39 8.79 15.00
N GLY A 27 4.33 8.24 14.43
CA GLY A 27 3.97 8.50 13.05
C GLY A 27 2.84 9.53 12.97
N SER A 28 3.00 10.52 12.09
CA SER A 28 1.98 11.53 11.79
C SER A 28 1.13 11.13 10.58
N ALA A 29 -0.11 11.63 10.56
CA ALA A 29 -0.99 11.43 9.41
C ALA A 29 -0.52 12.32 8.25
N LEU A 30 -0.22 11.70 7.11
CA LEU A 30 0.14 12.39 5.87
C LEU A 30 -1.12 12.90 5.14
N TYR A 31 -2.13 12.04 5.06
CA TYR A 31 -3.45 12.34 4.53
C TYR A 31 -4.52 11.75 5.45
N SER A 32 -5.64 12.46 5.56
CA SER A 32 -6.76 12.08 6.42
C SER A 32 -8.08 12.01 5.66
N ALA A 33 -9.03 11.25 6.20
CA ALA A 33 -10.39 11.12 5.70
C ALA A 33 -10.48 10.64 4.23
N MET A 34 -9.55 9.79 3.80
CA MET A 34 -9.58 9.18 2.47
C MET A 34 -10.58 8.02 2.42
N ASP A 35 -11.16 7.78 1.25
CA ASP A 35 -11.86 6.53 1.01
C ASP A 35 -10.88 5.33 1.01
N GLU A 36 -11.41 4.12 1.14
CA GLU A 36 -10.58 2.93 1.24
C GLU A 36 -9.71 2.67 0.00
N ARG A 37 -10.24 2.91 -1.20
CA ARG A 37 -9.54 2.66 -2.46
C ARG A 37 -8.37 3.63 -2.61
N GLN A 38 -8.61 4.91 -2.34
CA GLN A 38 -7.61 5.97 -2.37
C GLN A 38 -6.53 5.74 -1.30
N ALA A 39 -6.93 5.38 -0.07
CA ALA A 39 -5.98 5.03 0.99
C ALA A 39 -5.09 3.84 0.61
N ASN A 40 -5.67 2.80 -0.02
CA ASN A 40 -4.91 1.65 -0.50
C ASN A 40 -3.95 2.02 -1.64
N GLU A 41 -4.35 2.90 -2.55
CA GLU A 41 -3.51 3.38 -3.65
C GLU A 41 -2.31 4.19 -3.15
N VAL A 42 -2.54 5.14 -2.23
CA VAL A 42 -1.48 5.92 -1.58
C VAL A 42 -0.55 5.01 -0.78
N MET A 43 -1.10 4.11 0.02
CA MET A 43 -0.30 3.16 0.81
C MET A 43 0.54 2.25 -0.09
N GLY A 44 -0.04 1.70 -1.16
CA GLY A 44 0.68 0.86 -2.12
C GLY A 44 1.79 1.61 -2.85
N ALA A 45 1.57 2.89 -3.18
CA ALA A 45 2.59 3.71 -3.80
C ALA A 45 3.80 3.96 -2.88
N LEU A 46 3.54 4.25 -1.59
CA LEU A 46 4.58 4.46 -0.58
C LEU A 46 5.36 3.17 -0.32
N LEU A 47 4.67 2.05 -0.08
CA LEU A 47 5.32 0.75 0.16
C LEU A 47 6.16 0.32 -1.04
N GLY A 48 5.66 0.50 -2.27
CA GLY A 48 6.42 0.23 -3.50
C GLY A 48 7.64 1.13 -3.72
N SER A 49 7.78 2.21 -2.95
CA SER A 49 8.96 3.08 -2.93
C SER A 49 9.89 2.83 -1.72
N GLY A 50 9.59 1.82 -0.90
CA GLY A 50 10.34 1.49 0.31
C GLY A 50 9.97 2.33 1.55
N ILE A 51 8.94 3.17 1.47
CA ILE A 51 8.48 4.01 2.58
C ILE A 51 7.43 3.24 3.38
N GLN A 52 7.65 3.09 4.69
CA GLN A 52 6.71 2.40 5.56
C GLN A 52 5.48 3.27 5.83
N ALA A 53 4.31 2.80 5.37
CA ALA A 53 3.03 3.46 5.55
C ALA A 53 2.04 2.54 6.27
N LYS A 54 1.21 3.11 7.15
CA LYS A 54 0.16 2.38 7.87
C LYS A 54 -1.19 3.05 7.65
N LYS A 55 -2.21 2.26 7.33
CA LYS A 55 -3.60 2.72 7.28
C LYS A 55 -4.21 2.66 8.69
N LYS A 56 -4.81 3.76 9.17
CA LYS A 56 -5.57 3.83 10.43
C LYS A 56 -6.97 4.40 10.18
N PRO A 57 -7.99 4.03 10.97
CA PRO A 57 -9.27 4.72 10.92
C PRO A 57 -9.09 6.22 11.19
N SER A 58 -9.79 7.06 10.42
CA SER A 58 -9.65 8.51 10.55
C SER A 58 -10.12 9.03 11.90
N ALA A 59 -9.48 10.10 12.39
CA ALA A 59 -9.93 10.81 13.60
C ALA A 59 -11.38 11.31 13.48
N THR A 60 -11.82 11.63 12.26
CA THR A 60 -13.20 12.07 11.94
C THR A 60 -14.21 10.91 11.96
N LYS A 61 -13.77 9.67 12.23
CA LYS A 61 -14.57 8.42 12.16
C LYS A 61 -15.17 8.10 10.78
N VAL A 62 -14.81 8.86 9.75
CA VAL A 62 -15.21 8.67 8.37
C VAL A 62 -13.95 8.59 7.53
N GLY A 63 -13.77 7.46 6.85
CA GLY A 63 -12.60 7.22 6.01
C GLY A 63 -11.37 6.75 6.79
N TRP A 64 -10.24 6.81 6.09
CA TRP A 64 -8.96 6.26 6.51
C TRP A 64 -7.87 7.33 6.45
N ASP A 65 -6.98 7.28 7.43
CA ASP A 65 -5.76 8.08 7.47
C ASP A 65 -4.57 7.21 7.06
N VAL A 66 -3.66 7.76 6.26
CA VAL A 66 -2.37 7.12 5.94
C VAL A 66 -1.29 7.80 6.77
N VAL A 67 -0.65 7.00 7.62
CA VAL A 67 0.35 7.44 8.60
C VAL A 67 1.74 6.96 8.16
N VAL A 68 2.71 7.87 8.19
CA VAL A 68 4.13 7.60 7.91
C VAL A 68 4.99 8.07 9.09
N ALA A 69 6.26 7.68 9.13
CA ALA A 69 7.20 8.25 10.10
C ALA A 69 7.44 9.74 9.78
N ASP A 70 7.62 10.56 10.82
CA ASP A 70 7.83 12.01 10.65
C ASP A 70 9.07 12.34 9.80
N SER A 71 10.10 11.49 9.86
CA SER A 71 11.31 11.58 9.03
C SER A 71 11.03 11.39 7.54
N ASP A 72 9.98 10.64 7.19
CA ASP A 72 9.74 10.16 5.84
C ASP A 72 8.74 11.05 5.09
N ILE A 73 8.09 12.02 5.78
CA ILE A 73 7.07 12.92 5.19
C ILE A 73 7.57 13.61 3.91
N PRO A 74 8.76 14.25 3.87
CA PRO A 74 9.19 14.97 2.67
C PRO A 74 9.37 14.03 1.47
N GLN A 75 9.94 12.84 1.72
CA GLN A 75 10.15 11.82 0.70
C GLN A 75 8.81 11.23 0.23
N ALA A 76 7.89 10.96 1.16
CA ALA A 76 6.55 10.45 0.88
C ALA A 76 5.77 11.43 -0.01
N MET A 77 5.79 12.72 0.31
CA MET A 77 5.16 13.76 -0.51
C MET A 77 5.75 13.82 -1.92
N ALA A 78 7.07 13.76 -2.06
CA ALA A 78 7.73 13.79 -3.37
C ALA A 78 7.34 12.57 -4.23
N VAL A 79 7.31 11.37 -3.63
CA VAL A 79 6.90 10.13 -4.32
C VAL A 79 5.44 10.20 -4.76
N LEU A 80 4.54 10.68 -3.89
CA LEU A 80 3.11 10.77 -4.21
C LEU A 80 2.82 11.83 -5.27
N SER A 81 3.46 13.00 -5.16
CA SER A 81 3.34 14.08 -6.15
C SER A 81 3.83 13.65 -7.53
N ALA A 82 4.97 12.95 -7.60
CA ALA A 82 5.48 12.39 -8.86
C ALA A 82 4.54 11.37 -9.51
N ARG A 83 3.65 10.74 -8.72
CA ARG A 83 2.64 9.78 -9.19
C ARG A 83 1.24 10.39 -9.35
N GLY A 84 1.09 11.69 -9.12
CA GLY A 84 -0.20 12.39 -9.17
C GLY A 84 -1.21 11.89 -8.13
N LEU A 85 -0.72 11.49 -6.95
CA LEU A 85 -1.54 11.02 -5.84
C LEU A 85 -1.68 12.12 -4.75
N PRO A 86 -2.81 12.16 -4.03
CA PRO A 86 -4.03 11.37 -4.25
C PRO A 86 -4.77 11.80 -5.53
N ARG A 87 -5.35 10.85 -6.26
CA ARG A 87 -6.10 11.14 -7.49
C ARG A 87 -7.37 11.92 -7.17
N GLU A 88 -7.70 12.88 -8.02
CA GLU A 88 -9.01 13.54 -8.00
C GLU A 88 -10.12 12.50 -8.21
N GLN A 89 -11.19 12.62 -7.44
CA GLN A 89 -12.38 11.80 -7.61
C GLN A 89 -13.31 12.50 -8.59
N PHE A 90 -13.49 11.89 -9.75
CA PHE A 90 -14.48 12.35 -10.71
C PHE A 90 -15.85 11.82 -10.32
N GLN A 91 -16.84 12.70 -10.27
CA GLN A 91 -18.23 12.29 -10.16
C GLN A 91 -18.63 11.57 -11.45
N THR A 92 -19.25 10.39 -11.32
CA THR A 92 -19.80 9.69 -12.47
C THR A 92 -21.14 10.30 -12.86
N LEU A 93 -21.61 10.02 -14.08
CA LEU A 93 -22.94 10.44 -14.50
C LEU A 93 -24.04 9.86 -13.59
N GLY A 94 -23.80 8.66 -13.05
CA GLY A 94 -24.64 8.06 -12.01
C GLY A 94 -24.68 8.86 -10.72
N ASP A 95 -23.57 9.50 -10.31
CA ASP A 95 -23.49 10.29 -9.08
C ASP A 95 -24.22 11.63 -9.21
N ILE A 96 -24.10 12.29 -10.37
CA ILE A 96 -24.69 13.61 -10.63
C ILE A 96 -26.22 13.51 -10.74
N PHE A 97 -26.75 12.43 -11.35
CA PHE A 97 -28.19 12.26 -11.53
C PHE A 97 -28.87 11.50 -10.40
N ARG A 98 -28.23 11.28 -9.24
CA ARG A 98 -28.85 10.67 -8.04
C ARG A 98 -29.83 11.65 -7.37
N LYS A 99 -31.00 11.83 -7.99
CA LYS A 99 -32.24 12.36 -7.40
C LYS A 99 -32.12 13.71 -6.68
N GLU A 100 -32.27 14.79 -7.44
CA GLU A 100 -32.63 16.11 -6.90
C GLU A 100 -33.83 16.66 -7.69
N GLY A 101 -35.04 16.14 -7.45
CA GLY A 101 -36.25 16.69 -8.06
C GLY A 101 -37.44 15.73 -8.20
N PHE A 102 -38.65 16.29 -8.23
CA PHE A 102 -39.93 15.55 -8.35
C PHE A 102 -40.25 15.09 -9.78
N ALA A 103 -39.47 15.47 -10.80
CA ALA A 103 -39.63 15.02 -12.18
C ALA A 103 -38.26 14.87 -12.86
N SER A 104 -38.00 13.72 -13.48
CA SER A 104 -36.81 13.49 -14.31
C SER A 104 -37.00 14.20 -15.65
N SER A 105 -36.01 14.94 -16.13
CA SER A 105 -36.07 15.48 -17.49
C SER A 105 -35.80 14.37 -18.53
N ALA A 106 -36.27 14.57 -19.77
CA ALA A 106 -35.95 13.66 -20.88
C ALA A 106 -34.43 13.52 -21.10
N THR A 107 -33.68 14.59 -20.84
CA THR A 107 -32.21 14.61 -20.89
C THR A 107 -31.60 13.73 -19.80
N ASP A 108 -32.15 13.74 -18.59
CA ASP A 108 -31.64 12.93 -17.47
C ASP A 108 -31.89 11.43 -17.70
N GLU A 109 -33.08 11.07 -18.17
CA GLU A 109 -33.42 9.68 -18.50
C GLU A 109 -32.49 9.14 -19.59
N ARG A 110 -32.26 9.96 -20.63
CA ARG A 110 -31.31 9.63 -21.69
C ARG A 110 -29.88 9.48 -21.16
N GLY A 111 -29.41 10.41 -20.32
CA GLY A 111 -28.09 10.34 -19.70
C GLY A 111 -27.91 9.04 -18.91
N ARG A 112 -28.90 8.66 -18.09
CA ARG A 112 -28.89 7.40 -17.35
C ARG A 112 -28.90 6.17 -18.26
N TYR A 113 -29.70 6.19 -19.33
CA TYR A 113 -29.73 5.11 -20.31
C TYR A 113 -28.34 4.92 -20.96
N ILE A 114 -27.72 6.00 -21.43
CA ILE A 114 -26.38 5.94 -22.05
C ILE A 114 -25.34 5.43 -21.05
N HIS A 115 -25.35 5.94 -19.82
CA HIS A 115 -24.42 5.47 -18.78
C HIS A 115 -24.63 3.99 -18.43
N GLY A 116 -25.88 3.54 -18.30
CA GLY A 116 -26.21 2.13 -18.07
C GLY A 116 -25.68 1.24 -19.19
N LEU A 117 -25.90 1.64 -20.45
CA LEU A 117 -25.40 0.91 -21.61
C LEU A 117 -23.87 0.84 -21.64
N GLN A 118 -23.20 1.95 -21.31
CA GLN A 118 -21.73 1.97 -21.19
C GLN A 118 -21.23 1.01 -20.10
N GLN A 119 -21.90 0.94 -18.95
CA GLN A 119 -21.53 0.03 -17.85
C GLN A 119 -21.75 -1.44 -18.24
N GLU A 120 -22.87 -1.76 -18.89
CA GLU A 120 -23.19 -3.14 -19.29
C GLU A 120 -22.18 -3.69 -20.32
N ILE A 121 -21.85 -2.89 -21.34
CA ILE A 121 -20.84 -3.27 -22.33
C ILE A 121 -19.45 -3.33 -21.68
N THR A 122 -19.11 -2.38 -20.81
CA THR A 122 -17.86 -2.41 -20.05
C THR A 122 -17.74 -3.71 -19.23
N HIS A 123 -18.81 -4.10 -18.54
CA HIS A 123 -18.86 -5.34 -17.77
C HIS A 123 -18.66 -6.56 -18.67
N THR A 124 -19.37 -6.61 -19.80
CA THR A 124 -19.25 -7.68 -20.79
C THR A 124 -17.83 -7.83 -21.33
N LEU A 125 -17.19 -6.73 -21.72
CA LEU A 125 -15.81 -6.76 -22.24
C LEU A 125 -14.78 -7.11 -21.16
N THR A 126 -15.04 -6.77 -19.89
CA THR A 126 -14.15 -7.13 -18.77
C THR A 126 -14.18 -8.64 -18.47
N MET A 127 -15.23 -9.36 -18.87
CA MET A 127 -15.29 -10.83 -18.75
C MET A 127 -14.38 -11.56 -19.76
N LEU A 128 -13.85 -10.87 -20.78
CA LEU A 128 -12.95 -11.47 -21.75
C LEU A 128 -11.61 -11.86 -21.11
N PRO A 129 -11.11 -13.10 -21.33
CA PRO A 129 -9.81 -13.51 -20.82
C PRO A 129 -8.68 -12.60 -21.30
N GLY A 130 -7.79 -12.20 -20.39
CA GLY A 130 -6.69 -11.27 -20.68
C GLY A 130 -7.06 -9.79 -20.60
N VAL A 131 -8.35 -9.45 -20.41
CA VAL A 131 -8.78 -8.07 -20.10
C VAL A 131 -8.74 -7.86 -18.59
N ALA A 132 -7.97 -6.86 -18.14
CA ALA A 132 -7.93 -6.43 -16.74
C ALA A 132 -9.03 -5.42 -16.43
N ASN A 133 -9.35 -4.55 -17.39
CA ASN A 133 -10.41 -3.55 -17.28
C ASN A 133 -10.82 -3.08 -18.69
N ALA A 134 -12.03 -2.58 -18.84
CA ALA A 134 -12.50 -1.93 -20.06
C ALA A 134 -13.14 -0.58 -19.74
N ARG A 135 -13.11 0.35 -20.70
CA ARG A 135 -13.92 1.58 -20.65
C ARG A 135 -14.55 1.83 -21.99
N VAL A 136 -15.87 2.03 -21.98
CA VAL A 136 -16.65 2.27 -23.19
C VAL A 136 -17.28 3.65 -23.12
N HIS A 137 -17.07 4.43 -24.16
CA HIS A 137 -17.71 5.72 -24.38
C HIS A 137 -18.60 5.64 -25.61
N ILE A 138 -19.88 5.95 -25.45
CA ILE A 138 -20.88 5.86 -26.51
C ILE A 138 -21.38 7.26 -26.82
N ALA A 139 -21.35 7.65 -28.08
CA ALA A 139 -21.94 8.88 -28.58
C ALA A 139 -23.22 8.52 -29.37
N LEU A 140 -24.37 8.83 -28.77
CA LEU A 140 -25.68 8.65 -29.41
C LEU A 140 -26.25 10.02 -29.81
N PRO A 141 -26.56 10.26 -31.10
CA PRO A 141 -27.10 11.52 -31.57
C PRO A 141 -28.51 11.78 -31.02
N GLU A 142 -28.84 13.05 -30.77
CA GLU A 142 -30.20 13.44 -30.40
C GLU A 142 -31.16 13.26 -31.58
N ARG A 143 -32.38 12.81 -31.30
CA ARG A 143 -33.45 12.72 -32.30
C ARG A 143 -34.10 14.09 -32.41
N ASP A 144 -34.08 14.68 -33.60
CA ASP A 144 -34.81 15.92 -33.87
C ASP A 144 -36.33 15.64 -33.79
N PRO A 145 -37.08 16.36 -32.95
CA PRO A 145 -38.55 16.22 -32.85
C PRO A 145 -39.28 16.52 -34.17
N LEU A 146 -38.66 17.25 -35.11
CA LEU A 146 -39.22 17.56 -36.43
C LEU A 146 -38.82 16.55 -37.52
N GLY A 147 -38.09 15.50 -37.15
CA GLY A 147 -37.67 14.44 -38.07
C GLY A 147 -36.29 14.70 -38.65
N GLY A 148 -35.29 14.04 -38.07
CA GLY A 148 -33.91 14.10 -38.51
C GLY A 148 -32.96 13.56 -37.43
N SER A 149 -31.92 12.84 -37.84
CA SER A 149 -30.79 12.48 -36.98
C SER A 149 -29.58 13.22 -37.52
N THR A 150 -29.08 14.23 -36.80
CA THR A 150 -27.97 15.07 -37.26
C THR A 150 -26.59 14.53 -36.91
N GLY A 151 -26.50 13.40 -36.21
CA GLY A 151 -25.23 12.75 -35.89
C GLY A 151 -25.19 11.27 -36.24
N LYS A 152 -23.97 10.72 -36.27
CA LYS A 152 -23.71 9.29 -36.42
C LYS A 152 -23.45 8.69 -35.04
N THR A 153 -24.01 7.51 -34.77
CA THR A 153 -23.69 6.76 -33.55
C THR A 153 -22.24 6.28 -33.62
N SER A 154 -21.47 6.46 -32.56
CA SER A 154 -20.09 5.97 -32.49
C SER A 154 -19.73 5.49 -31.08
N ALA A 155 -18.71 4.63 -31.00
CA ALA A 155 -18.20 4.11 -29.76
C ALA A 155 -16.66 4.16 -29.71
N ALA A 156 -16.12 4.48 -28.53
CA ALA A 156 -14.70 4.40 -28.23
C ALA A 156 -14.49 3.45 -27.06
N VAL A 157 -13.62 2.46 -27.29
CA VAL A 157 -13.37 1.36 -26.36
C VAL A 157 -11.90 1.37 -25.98
N TRP A 158 -11.65 1.43 -24.69
CA TRP A 158 -10.32 1.22 -24.11
C TRP A 158 -10.30 -0.14 -23.45
N ILE A 159 -9.31 -0.95 -23.80
CA ILE A 159 -9.07 -2.25 -23.20
C ILE A 159 -7.73 -2.20 -22.48
N PHE A 160 -7.78 -2.38 -21.16
CA PHE A 160 -6.60 -2.52 -20.33
C PHE A 160 -6.27 -4.01 -20.24
N GLU A 161 -5.15 -4.41 -20.84
CA GLU A 161 -4.71 -5.80 -20.93
C GLU A 161 -4.02 -6.20 -19.62
N GLN A 162 -4.21 -7.44 -19.19
CA GLN A 162 -3.44 -8.01 -18.09
C GLN A 162 -1.95 -8.06 -18.46
N PRO A 163 -1.03 -7.94 -17.48
CA PRO A 163 0.41 -8.02 -17.76
C PRO A 163 0.77 -9.33 -18.47
N GLY A 164 1.40 -9.23 -19.64
CA GLY A 164 1.79 -10.40 -20.44
C GLY A 164 0.67 -11.03 -21.28
N ALA A 165 -0.57 -10.56 -21.18
CA ALA A 165 -1.66 -10.96 -22.08
C ALA A 165 -1.69 -10.07 -23.33
N SER A 166 -2.19 -10.63 -24.45
CA SER A 166 -2.57 -9.89 -25.65
C SER A 166 -4.01 -10.27 -26.00
N VAL A 167 -4.86 -9.28 -26.18
CA VAL A 167 -6.24 -9.49 -26.67
C VAL A 167 -6.50 -8.80 -28.02
N ARG A 168 -5.42 -8.38 -28.70
CA ARG A 168 -5.48 -7.63 -29.97
C ARG A 168 -6.05 -8.44 -31.12
N ASP A 169 -5.76 -9.73 -31.12
CA ASP A 169 -6.30 -10.75 -32.02
C ASP A 169 -7.82 -10.91 -31.90
N ARG A 170 -8.43 -10.41 -30.81
CA ARG A 170 -9.88 -10.35 -30.59
C ARG A 170 -10.51 -9.00 -30.91
N GLU A 171 -9.78 -8.06 -31.53
CA GLU A 171 -10.29 -6.72 -31.83
C GLU A 171 -11.58 -6.75 -32.65
N ALA A 172 -11.67 -7.64 -33.65
CA ALA A 172 -12.87 -7.76 -34.49
C ALA A 172 -14.09 -8.20 -33.66
N ASP A 173 -13.92 -9.20 -32.80
CA ASP A 173 -14.98 -9.70 -31.92
C ASP A 173 -15.45 -8.61 -30.96
N ILE A 174 -14.51 -7.85 -30.37
CA ILE A 174 -14.83 -6.71 -29.49
C ILE A 174 -15.67 -5.68 -30.23
N LYS A 175 -15.28 -5.33 -31.46
CA LYS A 175 -16.04 -4.37 -32.28
C LYS A 175 -17.43 -4.89 -32.65
N ILE A 176 -17.57 -6.20 -32.94
CA ILE A 176 -18.87 -6.83 -33.22
C ILE A 176 -19.78 -6.77 -32.00
N VAL A 177 -19.29 -7.16 -30.82
CA VAL A 177 -20.06 -7.11 -29.56
C VAL A 177 -20.57 -5.69 -29.28
N VAL A 178 -19.72 -4.69 -29.46
CA VAL A 178 -20.10 -3.28 -29.24
C VAL A 178 -21.09 -2.81 -30.31
N LYS A 179 -20.90 -3.19 -31.58
CA LYS A 179 -21.81 -2.84 -32.67
C LYS A 179 -23.20 -3.43 -32.46
N ASP A 180 -23.28 -4.70 -32.08
CA ASP A 180 -24.55 -5.39 -31.89
C ASP A 180 -25.24 -4.97 -30.56
N GLY A 181 -24.47 -4.49 -29.59
CA GLY A 181 -24.98 -4.00 -28.31
C GLY A 181 -25.48 -2.55 -28.29
N VAL A 182 -25.21 -1.74 -29.33
CA VAL A 182 -25.56 -0.31 -29.35
C VAL A 182 -26.51 0.03 -30.50
N GLU A 183 -27.66 0.61 -30.16
CA GLU A 183 -28.64 1.06 -31.15
C GLU A 183 -28.07 2.12 -32.11
N GLY A 184 -28.32 1.94 -33.41
CA GLY A 184 -27.86 2.86 -34.46
C GLY A 184 -26.39 2.68 -34.85
N LEU A 185 -25.66 1.75 -34.24
CA LEU A 185 -24.30 1.40 -34.61
C LEU A 185 -24.33 0.30 -35.69
N THR A 186 -24.38 0.71 -36.96
CA THR A 186 -24.55 -0.21 -38.10
C THR A 186 -23.24 -0.68 -38.72
N ASP A 187 -22.20 0.16 -38.68
CA ASP A 187 -20.87 -0.12 -39.22
C ASP A 187 -19.84 -0.31 -38.10
N ILE A 188 -19.01 -1.35 -38.25
CA ILE A 188 -17.88 -1.68 -37.38
C ILE A 188 -16.84 -0.54 -37.32
N ASN A 189 -16.73 0.27 -38.38
CA ASN A 189 -15.81 1.40 -38.45
C ASN A 189 -16.19 2.57 -37.53
N GLN A 190 -17.41 2.55 -36.97
CA GLN A 190 -17.85 3.52 -35.96
C GLN A 190 -17.39 3.14 -34.55
N VAL A 191 -16.74 1.99 -34.38
CA VAL A 191 -16.13 1.53 -33.13
C VAL A 191 -14.62 1.67 -33.22
N SER A 192 -14.05 2.52 -32.36
CA SER A 192 -12.60 2.61 -32.17
C SER A 192 -12.18 1.82 -30.95
N VAL A 193 -11.13 1.00 -31.08
CA VAL A 193 -10.59 0.20 -29.97
C VAL A 193 -9.13 0.57 -29.75
N LYS A 194 -8.74 0.75 -28.49
CA LYS A 194 -7.37 1.00 -28.06
C LYS A 194 -6.99 0.03 -26.96
N PHE A 195 -5.81 -0.58 -27.12
CA PHE A 195 -5.25 -1.53 -26.17
C PHE A 195 -4.13 -0.87 -25.37
N VAL A 196 -4.16 -1.08 -24.05
CA VAL A 196 -3.18 -0.55 -23.10
C VAL A 196 -2.71 -1.69 -22.22
N ALA A 197 -1.43 -2.04 -22.30
CA ALA A 197 -0.87 -3.05 -21.41
C ALA A 197 -0.74 -2.47 -20.00
N MET A 198 -1.33 -3.13 -19.01
CA MET A 198 -1.12 -2.77 -17.61
C MET A 198 0.32 -3.13 -17.20
N PRO A 199 0.97 -2.28 -16.40
CA PRO A 199 2.29 -2.63 -15.86
C PRO A 199 2.16 -3.89 -14.99
N ALA A 200 3.15 -4.79 -15.12
CA ALA A 200 3.25 -5.92 -14.21
C ALA A 200 3.36 -5.41 -12.76
N PRO A 201 2.73 -6.09 -11.78
CA PRO A 201 3.05 -5.85 -10.39
C PRO A 201 4.57 -5.91 -10.22
N PRO A 202 5.18 -4.98 -9.46
CA PRO A 202 6.59 -5.10 -9.16
C PRO A 202 6.81 -6.49 -8.58
N GLU A 203 7.69 -7.27 -9.21
CA GLU A 203 8.13 -8.53 -8.61
C GLU A 203 8.52 -8.19 -7.18
N ALA A 204 7.93 -8.89 -6.21
CA ALA A 204 8.34 -8.76 -4.83
C ALA A 204 9.80 -9.22 -4.81
N GLY A 205 10.72 -8.29 -5.04
CA GLY A 205 12.14 -8.50 -4.91
C GLY A 205 12.27 -9.10 -3.54
N GLN A 206 12.77 -10.33 -3.49
CA GLN A 206 13.09 -11.01 -2.25
C GLN A 206 14.04 -10.08 -1.53
N SER A 207 13.50 -9.24 -0.65
CA SER A 207 14.26 -8.44 0.28
C SER A 207 14.88 -9.50 1.18
N GLY A 208 16.09 -9.91 0.81
CA GLY A 208 16.87 -10.87 1.57
C GLY A 208 16.79 -10.42 3.03
N GLY A 209 16.19 -11.27 3.87
CA GLY A 209 15.84 -10.99 5.27
C GLY A 209 17.03 -10.73 6.19
N THR A 210 18.17 -10.33 5.64
CA THR A 210 19.44 -10.08 6.32
C THR A 210 19.88 -8.61 6.23
N SER A 211 19.33 -7.79 5.32
CA SER A 211 19.70 -6.37 5.19
C SER A 211 18.79 -5.40 5.96
N MET A 212 17.56 -5.78 6.33
CA MET A 212 16.63 -4.92 7.09
C MET A 212 16.90 -4.82 8.60
N ALA A 213 17.70 -5.72 9.17
CA ALA A 213 18.03 -5.66 10.60
C ALA A 213 19.08 -4.59 10.93
N LEU A 214 19.87 -4.14 9.94
CA LEU A 214 20.99 -3.22 10.19
C LEU A 214 20.67 -1.76 9.84
N SER A 215 19.74 -1.49 8.93
CA SER A 215 19.36 -0.13 8.51
C SER A 215 18.29 0.52 9.41
N SER A 216 17.64 -0.24 10.29
CA SER A 216 16.70 0.27 11.31
C SER A 216 17.35 0.47 12.68
N MET A 217 18.61 0.07 12.85
CA MET A 217 19.36 0.29 14.08
C MET A 217 20.02 1.65 14.01
N SER A 218 19.54 2.59 14.83
CA SER A 218 20.23 3.87 14.99
C SER A 218 21.70 3.61 15.37
N PRO A 219 22.67 4.39 14.87
CA PRO A 219 24.08 4.23 15.25
C PRO A 219 24.27 4.31 16.78
N LEU A 220 23.35 4.99 17.46
CA LEU A 220 23.25 5.07 18.91
C LEU A 220 22.85 3.72 19.55
N ALA A 221 21.95 2.94 18.93
CA ALA A 221 21.57 1.61 19.40
C ALA A 221 22.72 0.59 19.26
N ILE A 222 23.52 0.69 18.19
CA ILE A 222 24.73 -0.14 18.01
C ILE A 222 25.77 0.20 19.09
N GLY A 223 25.97 1.49 19.38
CA GLY A 223 26.84 1.95 20.46
C GLY A 223 26.40 1.44 21.84
N ILE A 224 25.10 1.48 22.12
CA ILE A 224 24.53 0.95 23.38
C ILE A 224 24.71 -0.57 23.47
N ALA A 225 24.45 -1.32 22.39
CA ALA A 225 24.65 -2.76 22.36
C ALA A 225 26.12 -3.15 22.62
N ALA A 226 27.06 -2.44 22.00
CA ALA A 226 28.49 -2.64 22.23
C ALA A 226 28.88 -2.36 23.69
N LEU A 227 28.37 -1.28 24.29
CA LEU A 227 28.62 -0.95 25.69
C LEU A 227 28.01 -1.98 26.66
N ILE A 228 26.83 -2.53 26.34
CA ILE A 228 26.20 -3.60 27.12
C ILE A 228 27.07 -4.87 27.08
N VAL A 229 27.56 -5.26 25.90
CA VAL A 229 28.43 -6.44 25.76
C VAL A 229 29.73 -6.26 26.55
N VAL A 230 30.37 -5.08 26.45
CA VAL A 230 31.58 -4.74 27.20
C VAL A 230 31.31 -4.73 28.71
N GLY A 231 30.17 -4.17 29.15
CA GLY A 231 29.76 -4.15 30.55
C GLY A 231 29.53 -5.55 31.13
N ILE A 232 28.89 -6.45 30.37
CA ILE A 232 28.69 -7.86 30.76
C ILE A 232 30.04 -8.58 30.84
N ALA A 233 30.94 -8.38 29.87
CA ALA A 233 32.27 -8.97 29.88
C ALA A 233 33.09 -8.54 31.11
N LEU A 234 33.03 -7.25 31.47
CA LEU A 234 33.71 -6.72 32.66
C LEU A 234 33.11 -7.27 33.97
N LEU A 235 31.79 -7.43 34.05
CA LEU A 235 31.13 -8.03 35.21
C LEU A 235 31.50 -9.52 35.39
N LEU A 236 31.59 -10.28 34.30
CA LEU A 236 32.04 -11.68 34.34
C LEU A 236 33.52 -11.79 34.70
N ALA A 237 34.37 -10.91 34.17
CA ALA A 237 35.79 -10.84 34.52
C ALA A 237 36.01 -10.45 35.99
N PHE A 238 35.22 -9.51 36.51
CA PHE A 238 35.30 -9.09 37.90
C PHE A 238 34.73 -10.14 38.86
N GLY A 239 33.61 -10.78 38.50
CA GLY A 239 32.99 -11.86 39.26
C GLY A 239 33.86 -13.12 39.33
N SER A 240 34.52 -13.49 38.23
CA SER A 240 35.46 -14.62 38.20
C SER A 240 36.73 -14.34 39.02
N ARG A 241 37.23 -13.10 39.02
CA ARG A 241 38.33 -12.68 39.92
C ARG A 241 37.95 -12.77 41.39
N PHE A 242 36.72 -12.37 41.75
CA PHE A 242 36.24 -12.43 43.13
C PHE A 242 36.01 -13.88 43.58
N ARG A 243 35.50 -14.74 42.68
CA ARG A 243 35.30 -16.17 42.96
C ARG A 243 36.64 -16.92 43.09
N ARG A 244 37.69 -16.50 42.37
CA ARG A 244 39.07 -17.00 42.56
C ARG A 244 39.70 -16.57 43.88
N ARG A 245 39.35 -15.38 44.41
CA ARG A 245 39.79 -14.93 45.74
C ARG A 245 39.01 -15.59 46.88
N ALA A 246 37.82 -16.10 46.61
CA ALA A 246 36.95 -16.78 47.59
C ALA A 246 37.07 -18.31 47.57
N ALA A 247 37.97 -18.88 46.77
CA ALA A 247 38.27 -20.31 46.85
C ALA A 247 39.00 -20.58 48.18
N PRO A 248 38.47 -21.42 49.09
CA PRO A 248 39.18 -21.77 50.30
C PRO A 248 40.46 -22.53 49.94
N ALA A 249 41.55 -22.22 50.66
CA ALA A 249 42.81 -22.95 50.52
C ALA A 249 42.56 -24.43 50.81
N VAL A 250 42.78 -25.28 49.81
CA VAL A 250 42.77 -26.74 50.00
C VAL A 250 43.98 -27.07 50.88
N GLU A 251 43.70 -27.50 52.10
CA GLU A 251 44.69 -27.96 53.06
C GLU A 251 45.49 -29.13 52.45
N ALA A 252 46.81 -28.96 52.34
CA ALA A 252 47.68 -29.98 51.77
C ALA A 252 47.71 -31.21 52.69
N PRO A 253 47.62 -32.45 52.16
CA PRO A 253 47.72 -33.63 53.00
C PRO A 253 49.11 -33.73 53.64
N ALA A 254 49.13 -34.03 54.94
CA ALA A 254 50.33 -34.13 55.77
C ALA A 254 51.38 -35.10 55.19
N PRO A 255 52.69 -34.80 55.31
CA PRO A 255 53.73 -35.62 54.72
C PRO A 255 53.78 -37.01 55.37
N LYS A 256 53.78 -38.04 54.50
CA LYS A 256 53.92 -39.45 54.86
C LYS A 256 55.25 -39.65 55.59
N ARG A 257 55.21 -39.86 56.90
CA ARG A 257 56.38 -40.30 57.67
C ARG A 257 56.76 -41.71 57.22
N TRP A 258 57.94 -41.84 56.64
CA TRP A 258 58.59 -43.14 56.39
C TRP A 258 58.95 -43.77 57.73
N GLN A 259 58.43 -44.97 58.00
CA GLN A 259 58.94 -45.89 59.01
C GLN A 259 59.71 -46.98 58.25
N GLY A 260 60.97 -47.17 58.62
CA GLY A 260 61.83 -48.24 58.09
C GLY A 260 61.40 -49.62 58.59
#